data_AF-A0A2D4YAU9-F1
#
_entry.id   AF-A0A2D4YAU9-F1
#
_cell.length_a   1.000
_cell.length_b   1.000
_cell.length_c   1.000
_cell.angle_alpha   90.00
_cell.angle_beta   90.00
_cell.angle_gamma   90.00
#
_symmetry.space_group_name_H-M   'P 1'
#
loop_
_entity.id
_entity.type
_entity.pdbx_description
1 polymer ?
#
loop_
_entity_poly.entity_id
_entity_poly.type
_entity_poly.pdbx_seq_one_letter_code
_entity_poly.pdbx_strand_id
1 'polypeptide(L)'
;MKILNLIILLLFVNYGFIENDSVDNVKIGMKISDFLKSKNEEYNVKKETINLEGDDYPIFNVYENSELIYAVEPDEKGEKVWRIWLYGQKFKTELGIGVGNTLGDLKNKYTIDDISTAEGSVFVLVKEIEVGFELDGSKIPREWWSEIKFEELENDLPISLILI
;
A
#
# COMPACT_ATOMS: atom_id res chain seq x y z
N MET A 1 12.73 35.90 36.76
CA MET A 1 12.42 35.44 35.39
C MET A 1 12.27 33.93 35.41
N LYS A 2 11.05 33.42 35.23
CA LYS A 2 10.79 31.97 35.10
C LYS A 2 10.98 31.61 33.64
N ILE A 3 11.99 30.81 33.33
CA ILE A 3 12.16 30.22 32.00
C ILE A 3 11.19 29.05 31.93
N LEU A 4 10.13 29.22 31.14
CA LEU A 4 9.16 28.18 30.84
C LEU A 4 9.82 27.25 29.82
N ASN A 5 10.31 26.09 30.27
CA ASN A 5 10.71 25.03 29.36
C ASN A 5 9.45 24.49 28.68
N LEU A 6 9.24 24.92 27.44
CA LEU A 6 8.22 24.38 26.56
C LEU A 6 8.69 22.99 26.12
N ILE A 7 8.24 21.96 26.82
CA ILE A 7 8.34 20.58 26.36
C ILE A 7 7.33 20.46 25.21
N ILE A 8 7.78 20.63 23.97
CA ILE A 8 7.04 20.20 22.81
C ILE A 8 7.13 18.67 22.81
N LEU A 9 6.19 18.03 23.50
CA LEU A 9 5.90 16.62 23.29
C LEU A 9 5.22 16.56 21.93
N LEU A 10 6.00 16.45 20.85
CA LEU A 10 5.50 15.94 19.58
C LEU A 10 5.04 14.52 19.88
N LEU A 11 3.77 14.38 20.25
CA LEU A 11 3.00 13.18 20.00
C LEU A 11 3.02 13.04 18.48
N PHE A 12 4.08 12.46 17.93
CA PHE A 12 3.96 11.69 16.72
C PHE A 12 2.99 10.57 17.10
N VAL A 13 1.69 10.87 16.99
CA VAL A 13 0.72 9.84 16.70
C VAL A 13 1.33 9.17 15.48
N ASN A 14 1.81 7.95 15.67
CA ASN A 14 2.48 7.17 14.64
C ASN A 14 1.38 6.82 13.62
N TYR A 15 0.97 7.81 12.82
CA TYR A 15 0.10 7.64 11.68
C TYR A 15 0.83 6.63 10.81
N GLY A 16 0.25 5.45 10.59
CA GLY A 16 0.88 4.34 9.87
C GLY A 16 1.36 4.79 8.50
N PHE A 17 2.59 5.31 8.44
CA PHE A 17 3.17 5.80 7.20
C PHE A 17 3.50 4.59 6.34
N ILE A 18 3.35 4.80 5.03
CA ILE A 18 3.83 3.85 4.03
C ILE A 18 5.34 4.07 3.92
N GLU A 19 6.10 3.09 4.38
CA GLU A 19 7.55 2.99 4.23
C GLU A 19 7.89 1.91 3.21
N ASN A 20 9.19 1.71 2.96
CA ASN A 20 9.67 0.75 1.98
C ASN A 20 9.35 -0.71 2.33
N ASP A 21 9.20 -1.04 3.60
CA ASP A 21 8.89 -2.40 4.04
C ASP A 21 7.85 -2.47 5.15
N SER A 22 7.18 -1.35 5.47
CA SER A 22 6.28 -1.30 6.61
C SER A 22 5.13 -0.31 6.46
N VAL A 23 4.03 -0.60 7.15
CA VAL A 23 2.88 0.27 7.34
C VAL A 23 2.11 -0.18 8.58
N ASP A 24 1.56 0.76 9.35
CA ASP A 24 0.75 0.42 10.53
C ASP A 24 1.48 -0.47 11.55
N ASN A 25 2.81 -0.34 11.67
CA ASN A 25 3.67 -1.22 12.47
C ASN A 25 3.68 -2.71 12.02
N VAL A 26 3.16 -3.02 10.84
CA VAL A 26 3.33 -4.31 10.15
C VAL A 26 4.51 -4.17 9.19
N LYS A 27 5.43 -5.14 9.21
CA LYS A 27 6.65 -5.09 8.40
C LYS A 27 6.82 -6.38 7.60
N ILE A 28 7.35 -6.28 6.38
CA ILE A 28 7.78 -7.44 5.60
C ILE A 28 8.74 -8.30 6.44
N GLY A 29 8.53 -9.62 6.44
CA GLY A 29 9.29 -10.57 7.24
C GLY A 29 8.85 -10.71 8.72
N MET A 30 7.91 -9.89 9.21
CA MET A 30 7.26 -10.10 10.52
C MET A 30 6.59 -11.47 10.56
N LYS A 31 6.63 -12.16 11.71
CA LYS A 31 5.89 -13.43 11.84
C LYS A 31 4.38 -13.18 11.76
N ILE A 32 3.67 -14.02 11.03
CA ILE A 32 2.20 -13.97 10.95
C ILE A 32 1.56 -14.09 12.34
N SER A 33 2.15 -14.86 13.26
CA SER A 33 1.69 -14.95 14.65
C SER A 33 1.74 -13.61 15.39
N ASP A 34 2.78 -12.81 15.13
CA ASP A 34 3.00 -11.53 15.82
C ASP A 34 2.12 -10.43 15.21
N PHE A 35 1.95 -10.46 13.88
CA PHE A 35 0.96 -9.66 13.17
C PHE A 35 -0.45 -9.93 13.70
N LEU A 36 -0.88 -11.20 13.74
CA LEU A 36 -2.21 -11.57 14.22
C LEU A 36 -2.41 -11.18 15.68
N LYS A 37 -1.39 -11.36 16.52
CA LYS A 37 -1.46 -10.97 17.93
C LYS A 37 -1.68 -9.47 18.08
N SER A 38 -0.87 -8.65 17.41
CA SER A 38 -0.96 -7.19 17.51
C SER A 38 -2.24 -6.65 16.88
N LYS A 39 -2.59 -7.09 15.66
CA LYS A 39 -3.68 -6.48 14.89
C LYS A 39 -5.07 -6.92 15.27
N ASN A 40 -5.23 -8.08 15.90
CA ASN A 40 -6.53 -8.43 16.51
C ASN A 40 -6.87 -7.62 17.77
N GLU A 41 -5.91 -6.90 18.37
CA GLU A 41 -6.18 -5.98 19.48
C GLU A 41 -6.78 -4.64 18.99
N GLU A 42 -6.51 -4.27 17.73
CA GLU A 42 -6.87 -2.97 17.15
C GLU A 42 -7.99 -3.07 16.09
N TYR A 43 -8.00 -4.16 15.31
CA TYR A 43 -8.84 -4.31 14.13
C TYR A 43 -9.54 -5.67 14.09
N ASN A 44 -10.51 -5.79 13.17
CA ASN A 44 -11.07 -7.09 12.82
C ASN A 44 -10.24 -7.73 11.71
N VAL A 45 -9.44 -8.74 12.05
CA VAL A 45 -8.61 -9.46 11.07
C VAL A 45 -9.29 -10.77 10.69
N LYS A 46 -9.45 -11.00 9.38
CA LYS A 46 -10.05 -12.22 8.83
C LYS A 46 -9.07 -12.92 7.90
N LYS A 47 -8.91 -14.23 8.09
CA LYS A 47 -8.21 -15.07 7.12
C LYS A 47 -9.19 -15.44 6.00
N GLU A 48 -8.79 -15.15 4.77
CA GLU A 48 -9.53 -15.47 3.55
C GLU A 48 -8.58 -16.10 2.52
N THR A 49 -9.10 -16.46 1.35
CA THR A 49 -8.32 -17.00 0.23
C THR A 49 -8.52 -16.11 -0.97
N ILE A 50 -7.44 -15.73 -1.63
CA ILE A 50 -7.45 -15.06 -2.94
C ILE A 50 -6.92 -16.00 -4.01
N ASN A 51 -7.35 -15.79 -5.25
CA ASN A 51 -6.80 -16.49 -6.40
C ASN A 51 -5.93 -15.51 -7.20
N LEU A 52 -4.64 -15.81 -7.33
CA LEU A 52 -3.69 -15.03 -8.13
C LEU A 52 -3.05 -15.98 -9.14
N GLU A 53 -3.00 -15.58 -10.41
CA GLU A 53 -2.42 -16.40 -11.49
C GLU A 53 -2.96 -17.86 -11.58
N GLY A 54 -4.16 -18.11 -11.04
CA GLY A 54 -4.78 -19.44 -10.99
C GLY A 54 -4.49 -20.25 -9.72
N ASP A 55 -3.65 -19.76 -8.82
CA ASP A 55 -3.31 -20.41 -7.55
C ASP A 55 -4.02 -19.73 -6.36
N ASP A 56 -4.37 -20.53 -5.35
CA ASP A 56 -5.06 -20.06 -4.15
C ASP A 56 -4.07 -19.73 -3.03
N TYR A 57 -4.10 -18.49 -2.54
CA TYR A 57 -3.24 -18.00 -1.47
C TYR A 57 -4.06 -17.59 -0.25
N PRO A 58 -3.63 -17.94 0.98
CA PRO A 58 -4.22 -17.36 2.17
C PRO A 58 -3.88 -15.87 2.22
N ILE A 59 -4.83 -15.04 2.62
CA ILE A 59 -4.60 -13.64 2.92
C ILE A 59 -5.26 -13.27 4.25
N PHE A 60 -4.70 -12.28 4.95
CA PHE A 60 -5.27 -11.76 6.18
C PHE A 60 -5.79 -10.34 5.94
N ASN A 61 -7.09 -10.23 5.71
CA ASN A 61 -7.79 -8.97 5.49
C ASN A 61 -8.00 -8.25 6.83
N VAL A 62 -7.63 -6.98 6.88
CA VAL A 62 -7.74 -6.13 8.07
C VAL A 62 -8.86 -5.11 7.83
N TYR A 63 -9.86 -5.15 8.71
CA TYR A 63 -11.03 -4.27 8.62
C TYR A 63 -11.09 -3.28 9.79
N GLU A 64 -11.38 -2.03 9.46
CA GLU A 64 -11.72 -0.96 10.40
C GLU A 64 -13.15 -0.51 10.13
N ASN A 65 -14.05 -0.59 11.11
CA ASN A 65 -15.47 -0.24 10.95
C ASN A 65 -16.18 -0.93 9.76
N SER A 66 -15.77 -2.16 9.41
CA SER A 66 -16.22 -2.94 8.25
C SER A 66 -15.66 -2.51 6.88
N GLU A 67 -14.80 -1.50 6.82
CA GLU A 67 -14.04 -1.13 5.63
C GLU A 67 -12.75 -1.93 5.57
N LEU A 68 -12.44 -2.53 4.41
CA LEU A 68 -11.16 -3.20 4.18
C LEU A 68 -10.09 -2.13 4.01
N ILE A 69 -9.17 -2.02 4.96
CA ILE A 69 -8.13 -1.00 4.94
C ILE A 69 -6.82 -1.50 4.35
N TYR A 70 -6.46 -2.75 4.62
CA TYR A 70 -5.33 -3.43 4.01
C TYR A 70 -5.44 -4.94 4.18
N ALA A 71 -4.55 -5.67 3.52
CA ALA A 71 -4.40 -7.09 3.69
C ALA A 71 -2.93 -7.51 3.75
N VAL A 72 -2.66 -8.60 4.45
CA VAL A 72 -1.33 -9.20 4.60
C VAL A 72 -1.30 -10.54 3.90
N GLU A 73 -0.42 -10.68 2.93
CA GLU A 73 -0.11 -11.92 2.24
C GLU A 73 1.09 -12.57 2.94
N PRO A 74 0.98 -13.83 3.39
CA PRO A 74 2.11 -14.54 3.97
C PRO A 74 3.02 -15.14 2.90
N ASP A 75 4.24 -15.50 3.29
CA ASP A 75 5.15 -16.28 2.47
C ASP A 75 4.60 -17.69 2.18
N GLU A 76 5.26 -18.43 1.29
CA GLU A 76 4.83 -19.78 0.87
C GLU A 76 4.65 -20.76 2.06
N LYS A 77 5.36 -20.52 3.17
CA LYS A 77 5.26 -21.34 4.38
C LYS A 77 4.13 -20.91 5.31
N GLY A 78 3.52 -19.76 5.07
CA GLY A 78 2.51 -19.18 5.96
C GLY A 78 3.08 -18.59 7.24
N GLU A 79 4.39 -18.36 7.32
CA GLU A 79 5.11 -18.05 8.56
C GLU A 79 5.37 -16.56 8.72
N LYS A 80 5.65 -15.87 7.62
CA LYS A 80 6.05 -14.46 7.62
C LYS A 80 5.24 -13.62 6.65
N VAL A 81 5.11 -12.32 6.94
CA VAL A 81 4.57 -11.33 6.01
C VAL A 81 5.46 -11.29 4.76
N TRP A 82 4.87 -11.55 3.60
CA TRP A 82 5.53 -11.46 2.31
C TRP A 82 5.19 -10.18 1.56
N ARG A 83 3.92 -9.77 1.60
CA ARG A 83 3.42 -8.57 0.92
C ARG A 83 2.31 -7.91 1.72
N ILE A 84 2.20 -6.59 1.62
CA ILE A 84 1.11 -5.81 2.22
C ILE A 84 0.35 -5.09 1.09
N TRP A 85 -0.95 -5.31 1.05
CA TRP A 85 -1.87 -4.77 0.06
C TRP A 85 -2.70 -3.65 0.71
N LEU A 86 -2.52 -2.40 0.29
CA LEU A 86 -3.18 -1.25 0.91
C LEU A 86 -4.34 -0.72 0.04
N TYR A 87 -5.56 -0.78 0.56
CA TYR A 87 -6.78 -0.34 -0.13
C TYR A 87 -7.37 0.95 0.48
N GLY A 88 -7.15 1.18 1.78
CA GLY A 88 -7.75 2.28 2.53
C GLY A 88 -7.03 3.60 2.30
N GLN A 89 -7.79 4.70 2.26
CA GLN A 89 -7.25 6.05 2.06
C GLN A 89 -6.52 6.62 3.29
N LYS A 90 -6.59 5.93 4.44
CA LYS A 90 -6.00 6.40 5.71
C LYS A 90 -4.48 6.42 5.72
N PHE A 91 -3.83 5.52 4.97
CA PHE A 91 -2.38 5.38 4.94
C PHE A 91 -1.78 6.27 3.86
N LYS A 92 -0.67 6.93 4.20
CA LYS A 92 0.05 7.84 3.31
C LYS A 92 1.55 7.64 3.50
N THR A 93 2.33 7.84 2.45
CA THR A 93 3.78 7.99 2.57
C THR A 93 4.12 9.27 3.34
N GLU A 94 5.38 9.44 3.75
CA GLU A 94 5.85 10.70 4.35
C GLU A 94 5.59 11.93 3.47
N LEU A 95 5.61 11.74 2.14
CA LEU A 95 5.30 12.79 1.16
C LEU A 95 3.80 12.97 0.92
N GLY A 96 2.94 12.25 1.64
CA GLY A 96 1.49 12.39 1.59
C GLY A 96 0.84 11.72 0.37
N ILE A 97 1.47 10.71 -0.23
CA ILE A 97 0.88 9.90 -1.31
C ILE A 97 0.21 8.68 -0.70
N GLY A 98 -1.00 8.33 -1.13
CA GLY A 98 -1.64 7.06 -0.84
C GLY A 98 -2.76 6.75 -1.82
N VAL A 99 -3.60 5.76 -1.50
CA VAL A 99 -4.80 5.44 -2.31
C VAL A 99 -5.65 6.70 -2.52
N GLY A 100 -6.13 6.89 -3.75
CA GLY A 100 -6.90 8.05 -4.21
C GLY A 100 -6.07 9.24 -4.72
N ASN A 101 -4.76 9.27 -4.51
CA ASN A 101 -3.87 10.21 -5.21
C ASN A 101 -3.68 9.81 -6.67
N THR A 102 -3.08 10.66 -7.50
CA THR A 102 -2.96 10.40 -8.94
C THR A 102 -1.54 10.05 -9.39
N LEU A 103 -1.41 9.54 -10.62
CA LEU A 103 -0.12 9.36 -11.30
C LEU A 103 0.68 10.68 -11.36
N GLY A 104 0.01 11.82 -11.56
CA GLY A 104 0.61 13.14 -11.55
C GLY A 104 1.14 13.52 -10.17
N ASP A 105 0.39 13.26 -9.10
CA ASP A 105 0.86 13.46 -7.73
C ASP A 105 2.11 12.64 -7.44
N LEU A 106 2.13 11.38 -7.90
CA LEU A 106 3.26 10.46 -7.73
C LEU A 106 4.51 10.98 -8.46
N LYS A 107 4.40 11.29 -9.76
CA LYS A 107 5.49 11.85 -10.58
C LYS A 107 6.05 13.17 -10.03
N ASN A 108 5.22 13.97 -9.35
CA ASN A 108 5.64 15.24 -8.76
C ASN A 108 6.46 15.08 -7.47
N LYS A 109 6.32 13.95 -6.76
CA LYS A 109 6.94 13.73 -5.44
C LYS A 109 8.00 12.64 -5.42
N TYR A 110 7.96 11.72 -6.37
CA TYR A 110 8.84 10.55 -6.44
C TYR A 110 9.46 10.38 -7.82
N THR A 111 10.65 9.78 -7.85
CA THR A 111 11.28 9.34 -9.09
C THR A 111 10.73 7.97 -9.47
N ILE A 112 10.16 7.86 -10.67
CA ILE A 112 9.70 6.57 -11.19
C ILE A 112 10.91 5.68 -11.48
N ASP A 113 10.90 4.46 -10.93
CA ASP A 113 11.87 3.41 -11.21
C ASP A 113 11.45 2.58 -12.42
N ASP A 114 10.22 2.06 -12.36
CA ASP A 114 9.65 1.19 -13.38
C ASP A 114 8.14 1.45 -13.54
N ILE A 115 7.62 1.16 -14.73
CA ILE A 115 6.19 1.09 -15.01
C ILE A 115 5.94 -0.22 -15.76
N SER A 116 5.06 -1.05 -15.21
CA SER A 116 4.74 -2.36 -15.76
C SER A 116 3.24 -2.64 -15.74
N THR A 117 2.83 -3.72 -16.41
CA THR A 117 1.43 -4.18 -16.41
C THR A 117 1.34 -5.56 -15.78
N ALA A 118 0.36 -5.78 -14.91
CA ALA A 118 0.05 -7.09 -14.34
C ALA A 118 -1.46 -7.22 -14.11
N GLU A 119 -2.02 -8.39 -14.42
CA GLU A 119 -3.45 -8.74 -14.21
C GLU A 119 -4.49 -7.69 -14.67
N GLY A 120 -4.19 -6.91 -15.72
CA GLY A 120 -5.10 -5.88 -16.23
C GLY A 120 -5.00 -4.53 -15.52
N SER A 121 -3.94 -4.34 -14.73
CA SER A 121 -3.59 -3.09 -14.07
C SER A 121 -2.21 -2.59 -14.50
N VAL A 122 -1.96 -1.30 -14.26
CA VAL A 122 -0.65 -0.67 -14.44
C VAL A 122 -0.05 -0.42 -13.07
N PHE A 123 1.17 -0.88 -12.85
CA PHE A 123 1.93 -0.66 -11.63
C PHE A 123 3.07 0.31 -11.88
N VAL A 124 3.25 1.24 -10.95
CA VAL A 124 4.32 2.24 -10.95
C VAL A 124 5.18 2.01 -9.72
N LEU A 125 6.45 1.66 -9.91
CA LEU A 125 7.43 1.50 -8.84
C LEU A 125 8.20 2.81 -8.67
N VAL A 126 8.40 3.25 -7.43
CA VAL A 126 9.20 4.45 -7.13
C VAL A 126 10.54 4.10 -6.49
N LYS A 127 11.58 4.87 -6.81
CA LYS A 127 12.96 4.56 -6.39
C LYS A 127 13.22 4.77 -4.90
N GLU A 128 12.62 5.80 -4.32
CA GLU A 128 13.02 6.29 -3.00
C GLU A 128 12.57 5.36 -1.87
N ILE A 129 11.48 4.64 -2.07
CA ILE A 129 10.90 3.73 -1.09
C ILE A 129 10.63 2.33 -1.65
N GLU A 130 10.90 2.06 -2.93
CA GLU A 130 10.72 0.72 -3.52
C GLU A 130 9.28 0.17 -3.38
N VAL A 131 8.28 1.06 -3.31
CA VAL A 131 6.85 0.73 -3.18
C VAL A 131 6.16 0.79 -4.53
N GLY A 132 5.29 -0.19 -4.80
CA GLY A 132 4.47 -0.25 -6.01
C GLY A 132 3.11 0.43 -5.85
N PHE A 133 2.71 1.22 -6.84
CA PHE A 133 1.42 1.91 -6.89
C PHE A 133 0.63 1.40 -8.08
N GLU A 134 -0.51 0.75 -7.84
CA GLU A 134 -1.43 0.35 -8.89
C GLU A 134 -2.30 1.54 -9.30
N LEU A 135 -2.41 1.79 -10.59
CA LEU A 135 -3.38 2.73 -11.16
C LEU A 135 -4.71 2.01 -11.43
N ASP A 136 -5.82 2.72 -11.25
CA ASP A 136 -7.17 2.23 -11.55
C ASP A 136 -7.30 1.91 -13.04
N GLY A 137 -7.09 0.64 -13.39
CA GLY A 137 -7.16 0.13 -14.76
C GLY A 137 -8.52 0.35 -15.42
N SER A 138 -9.60 0.53 -14.64
CA SER A 138 -10.93 0.84 -15.18
C SER A 138 -11.03 2.23 -15.81
N LYS A 139 -10.07 3.12 -15.52
CA LYS A 139 -9.96 4.47 -16.09
C LYS A 139 -9.04 4.52 -17.30
N ILE A 140 -8.30 3.44 -17.60
CA ILE A 140 -7.40 3.38 -18.74
C ILE A 140 -8.20 3.02 -20.00
N PRO A 141 -8.14 3.83 -21.08
CA PRO A 141 -8.84 3.52 -22.34
C PRO A 141 -8.49 2.14 -22.87
N ARG A 142 -9.48 1.43 -23.43
CA ARG A 142 -9.28 0.05 -23.92
C ARG A 142 -8.22 -0.03 -25.01
N GLU A 143 -8.16 1.00 -25.85
CA GLU A 143 -7.23 1.13 -26.96
C GLU A 143 -5.78 1.20 -26.48
N TRP A 144 -5.53 1.79 -25.30
CA TRP A 144 -4.20 1.89 -24.71
C TRP A 144 -3.58 0.49 -24.47
N TRP A 145 -4.40 -0.48 -24.05
CA TRP A 145 -3.97 -1.87 -23.81
C TRP A 145 -3.51 -2.60 -25.07
N SER A 146 -3.81 -2.08 -26.27
CA SER A 146 -3.38 -2.70 -27.54
C SER A 146 -1.98 -2.27 -27.96
N GLU A 147 -1.53 -1.08 -27.54
CA GLU A 147 -0.24 -0.52 -27.96
C GLU A 147 0.75 -0.34 -26.80
N ILE A 148 0.26 -0.23 -25.56
CA ILE A 148 1.00 0.00 -24.30
C ILE A 148 2.10 1.04 -24.46
N LYS A 149 1.74 2.29 -24.23
CA LYS A 149 2.66 3.44 -24.25
C LYS A 149 2.56 4.18 -22.92
N PHE A 150 3.47 3.88 -22.01
CA PHE A 150 3.42 4.40 -20.63
C PHE A 150 3.52 5.94 -20.57
N GLU A 151 4.17 6.56 -21.56
CA GLU A 151 4.25 8.00 -21.72
C GLU A 151 2.91 8.68 -22.05
N GLU A 152 1.93 7.92 -22.56
CA GLU A 152 0.58 8.42 -22.89
C GLU A 152 -0.40 8.29 -21.71
N LEU A 153 0.01 7.71 -20.57
CA LEU A 153 -0.83 7.60 -19.39
C LEU A 153 -1.20 8.98 -18.82
N GLU A 154 -2.51 9.20 -18.63
CA GLU A 154 -3.04 10.45 -18.11
C GLU A 154 -2.61 10.67 -16.64
N ASN A 155 -2.24 11.91 -16.31
CA ASN A 155 -1.73 12.24 -14.98
C ASN A 155 -2.81 12.26 -13.89
N ASP A 156 -4.09 12.25 -14.24
CA ASP A 156 -5.21 12.18 -13.31
C ASP A 156 -5.67 10.74 -13.02
N LEU A 157 -5.03 9.73 -13.61
CA LEU A 157 -5.26 8.32 -13.28
C LEU A 157 -5.07 8.10 -11.77
N PRO A 158 -6.10 7.63 -11.05
CA PRO A 158 -6.03 7.48 -9.61
C PRO A 158 -5.30 6.19 -9.22
N ILE A 159 -4.63 6.23 -8.08
CA ILE A 159 -4.03 5.08 -7.41
C ILE A 159 -5.14 4.29 -6.71
N SER A 160 -5.30 3.02 -7.08
CA SER A 160 -6.32 2.10 -6.55
C SER A 160 -5.79 1.19 -5.44
N LEU A 161 -4.52 0.81 -5.52
CA LEU A 161 -3.85 -0.11 -4.59
C LEU A 161 -2.39 0.32 -4.42
N ILE A 162 -1.84 0.06 -3.23
CA ILE A 162 -0.41 0.17 -2.98
C ILE A 162 0.10 -1.17 -2.49
N LEU A 163 1.23 -1.62 -3.05
CA LEU A 163 1.91 -2.86 -2.70
C LEU A 163 3.26 -2.53 -2.06
N ILE A 164 3.43 -3.02 -0.83
CA ILE A 164 4.70 -3.06 -0.09
C ILE A 164 5.18 -4.50 -0.06
#